data_AF-A0A316QP37-F1
#
_entry.id   AF-A0A316QP37-F1
#
_cell.length_a   1.000
_cell.length_b   1.000
_cell.length_c   1.000
_cell.angle_alpha   90.00
_cell.angle_beta   90.00
_cell.angle_gamma   90.00
#
_symmetry.space_group_name_H-M   'P 1'
#
loop_
_entity.id
_entity.type
_entity.pdbx_description
1 polymer ?
#
loop_
_entity_poly.entity_id
_entity_poly.type
_entity_poly.pdbx_seq_one_letter_code
_entity_poly.pdbx_strand_id
1 'polypeptide(L)'
;MVYFVATPIGNLKDITLRALETLREADAIFCEDTRHTVKLLNAYEIKKPLFACHKFNETEAAEKILALSREEKRVAVVSDAGTPVVSDPGNVVCKVLREAGEPFTLIPGASAFVAALVLSALPADRFAFIGFLPDKAGEKRAVLEKYKDLDMTLAFHCAPQDVDRDVAAMYETFGDRRAAAVREITKIHEESVGFRLSEGLPGEKRGEYVLIVEGAGEKENPLNALPPREHVLYYIERGMEKKEALKRAAKDRGVSKSELYPFALDL
;
A
#
# COMPACT_ATOMS: atom_id res chain seq x y z
N MET A 1 14.85 24.34 -9.54
CA MET A 1 14.11 23.12 -9.90
C MET A 1 14.33 22.07 -8.83
N VAL A 2 13.26 21.49 -8.29
CA VAL A 2 13.34 20.49 -7.21
C VAL A 2 13.06 19.09 -7.73
N TYR A 3 13.87 18.12 -7.32
CA TYR A 3 13.77 16.71 -7.71
C TYR A 3 13.53 15.85 -6.48
N PHE A 4 12.42 15.13 -6.45
CA PHE A 4 12.25 14.00 -5.54
C PHE A 4 12.91 12.79 -6.18
N VAL A 5 13.81 12.11 -5.48
CA VAL A 5 14.62 11.04 -6.07
C VAL A 5 14.44 9.76 -5.27
N ALA A 6 13.92 8.72 -5.92
CA ALA A 6 13.81 7.41 -5.30
C ALA A 6 15.19 6.77 -5.08
N THR A 7 15.39 6.19 -3.90
CA THR A 7 16.62 5.50 -3.47
C THR A 7 16.39 3.98 -3.41
N PRO A 8 17.46 3.17 -3.40
CA PRO A 8 17.33 1.72 -3.19
C PRO A 8 16.60 1.33 -1.90
N ILE A 9 15.96 0.15 -1.90
CA ILE A 9 15.25 -0.40 -0.72
C ILE A 9 16.00 -1.56 -0.04
N GLY A 10 17.23 -1.85 -0.45
CA GLY A 10 18.04 -2.92 0.13
C GLY A 10 19.29 -3.24 -0.68
N ASN A 11 19.17 -3.24 -2.01
CA ASN A 11 20.29 -3.46 -2.93
C ASN A 11 20.69 -2.19 -3.65
N LEU A 12 21.94 -1.75 -3.44
CA LEU A 12 22.46 -0.53 -4.05
C LEU A 12 22.20 -0.47 -5.57
N LYS A 13 22.29 -1.61 -6.26
CA LYS A 13 22.13 -1.70 -7.73
C LYS A 13 20.74 -1.33 -8.26
N ASP A 14 19.74 -1.20 -7.39
CA ASP A 14 18.38 -0.79 -7.79
C ASP A 14 18.24 0.72 -7.99
N ILE A 15 19.30 1.49 -7.75
CA ILE A 15 19.31 2.92 -8.08
C ILE A 15 19.26 3.09 -9.60
N THR A 16 18.46 4.05 -10.07
CA THR A 16 18.39 4.34 -11.51
C THR A 16 19.57 5.20 -11.96
N LEU A 17 19.95 5.08 -13.24
CA LEU A 17 20.98 5.94 -13.83
C LEU A 17 20.62 7.43 -13.69
N ARG A 18 19.33 7.77 -13.91
CA ARG A 18 18.82 9.13 -13.79
C ARG A 18 18.86 9.65 -12.35
N ALA A 19 18.69 8.79 -11.35
CA ALA A 19 18.88 9.17 -9.95
C ALA A 19 20.34 9.53 -9.67
N LEU A 20 21.30 8.73 -10.15
CA LEU A 20 22.73 9.02 -10.00
C LEU A 20 23.14 10.33 -10.68
N GLU A 21 22.67 10.58 -11.91
CA GLU A 21 22.89 11.84 -12.62
C GLU A 21 22.33 13.02 -11.82
N THR A 22 21.07 12.92 -11.38
CA THR A 22 20.39 13.98 -10.61
C THR A 22 21.14 14.30 -9.31
N LEU A 23 21.56 13.28 -8.57
CA LEU A 23 22.29 13.46 -7.30
C LEU A 23 23.69 14.05 -7.51
N ARG A 24 24.38 13.69 -8.61
CA ARG A 24 25.67 14.30 -8.98
C ARG A 24 25.53 15.76 -9.42
N GLU A 25 24.40 16.13 -10.00
CA GLU A 25 24.12 17.47 -10.48
C GLU A 25 23.49 18.40 -9.44
N ALA A 26 22.93 17.85 -8.36
CA ALA A 26 22.33 18.61 -7.29
C ALA A 26 23.35 19.55 -6.61
N ASP A 27 22.91 20.73 -6.19
CA ASP A 27 23.67 21.65 -5.34
C ASP A 27 23.47 21.31 -3.85
N ALA A 28 22.31 20.76 -3.50
CA ALA A 28 21.92 20.39 -2.15
C ALA A 28 21.02 19.14 -2.17
N ILE A 29 21.20 18.28 -1.17
CA ILE A 29 20.38 17.07 -0.98
C ILE A 29 19.70 17.15 0.39
N PHE A 30 18.38 17.03 0.41
CA PHE A 30 17.56 16.93 1.60
C PHE A 30 17.16 15.47 1.81
N CYS A 31 17.29 14.98 3.04
CA CYS A 31 17.09 13.56 3.37
C CYS A 31 16.57 13.40 4.80
N GLU A 32 15.91 12.28 5.09
CA GLU A 32 15.39 11.98 6.43
C GLU A 32 16.52 11.81 7.45
N ASP A 33 17.46 10.88 7.20
CA ASP A 33 18.68 10.72 7.99
C ASP A 33 19.94 10.94 7.15
N THR A 34 20.68 12.01 7.48
CA THR A 34 21.94 12.35 6.81
C THR A 34 23.01 11.28 6.97
N ARG A 35 22.99 10.53 8.08
CA ARG A 35 23.92 9.42 8.37
C ARG A 35 23.60 8.17 7.57
N HIS A 36 22.33 7.98 7.21
CA HIS A 36 21.92 6.94 6.28
C HIS A 36 22.35 7.33 4.86
N THR A 37 21.90 8.50 4.41
CA THR A 37 22.09 8.98 3.03
C THR A 37 23.57 9.14 2.67
N VAL A 38 24.43 9.56 3.60
CA VAL A 38 25.88 9.69 3.32
C VAL A 38 26.51 8.35 2.91
N LYS A 39 26.02 7.21 3.42
CA LYS A 39 26.53 5.88 3.03
C LYS A 39 26.17 5.56 1.58
N LEU A 40 24.93 5.86 1.19
CA LEU A 40 24.47 5.72 -0.20
C LEU A 40 25.32 6.58 -1.14
N LEU A 41 25.51 7.86 -0.81
CA LEU A 41 26.28 8.79 -1.65
C LEU A 41 27.75 8.37 -1.75
N ASN A 42 28.35 7.92 -0.64
CA ASN A 42 29.72 7.41 -0.63
C ASN A 42 29.90 6.18 -1.53
N ALA A 43 28.93 5.26 -1.55
CA ALA A 43 28.97 4.08 -2.43
C ALA A 43 28.99 4.44 -3.93
N TYR A 44 28.52 5.65 -4.28
CA TYR A 44 28.51 6.19 -5.64
C TYR A 44 29.49 7.32 -5.89
N GLU A 45 30.39 7.57 -4.93
CA GLU A 45 31.40 8.63 -4.97
C GLU A 45 30.80 10.04 -5.16
N ILE A 46 29.57 10.25 -4.65
CA ILE A 46 28.85 11.52 -4.73
C ILE A 46 29.15 12.33 -3.47
N LYS A 47 29.72 13.53 -3.64
CA LYS A 47 29.99 14.47 -2.53
C LYS A 47 29.14 15.71 -2.68
N LYS A 48 28.11 15.84 -1.83
CA LYS A 48 27.15 16.95 -1.86
C LYS A 48 26.76 17.39 -0.44
N PRO A 49 26.41 18.67 -0.24
CA PRO A 49 25.83 19.14 1.02
C PRO A 49 24.54 18.38 1.35
N LEU A 50 24.45 17.84 2.56
CA LEU A 50 23.27 17.16 3.08
C LEU A 50 22.54 18.04 4.10
N PHE A 51 21.22 18.07 4.01
CA PHE A 51 20.33 18.74 4.94
C PHE A 51 19.26 17.76 5.43
N ALA A 52 18.87 17.89 6.70
CA ALA A 52 17.82 17.06 7.27
C ALA A 52 16.43 17.57 6.84
N CYS A 53 15.58 16.66 6.39
CA CYS A 53 14.17 16.86 6.11
C CYS A 53 13.42 15.63 6.65
N HIS A 54 13.03 15.70 7.92
CA HIS A 54 12.30 14.67 8.63
C HIS A 54 10.96 15.22 9.12
N LYS A 55 10.04 14.34 9.53
CA LYS A 55 8.65 14.71 9.90
C LYS A 55 8.49 15.89 10.87
N PHE A 56 9.48 16.17 11.72
CA PHE A 56 9.43 17.26 12.70
C PHE A 56 9.94 18.63 12.20
N ASN A 57 10.60 18.69 11.04
CA ASN A 57 11.15 19.93 10.48
C ASN A 57 10.77 20.16 9.01
N GLU A 58 9.80 19.42 8.46
CA GLU A 58 9.47 19.50 7.04
C GLU A 58 9.14 20.92 6.57
N THR A 59 8.46 21.73 7.39
CA THR A 59 8.13 23.12 7.04
C THR A 59 9.39 23.97 6.87
N GLU A 60 10.32 23.92 7.83
CA GLU A 60 11.60 24.65 7.76
C GLU A 60 12.44 24.16 6.56
N ALA A 61 12.49 22.84 6.36
CA ALA A 61 13.17 22.25 5.22
C ALA A 61 12.53 22.71 3.90
N ALA A 62 11.21 22.77 3.80
CA ALA A 62 10.49 23.22 2.62
C ALA A 62 10.79 24.69 2.27
N GLU A 63 10.81 25.57 3.27
CA GLU A 63 11.19 26.98 3.08
C GLU A 63 12.62 27.11 2.53
N LYS A 64 13.55 26.32 3.08
CA LYS A 64 14.93 26.30 2.61
C LYS A 64 15.07 25.74 1.20
N ILE A 65 14.35 24.66 0.88
CA ILE A 65 14.30 24.08 -0.47
C ILE A 65 13.77 25.11 -1.47
N LEU A 66 12.70 25.82 -1.12
CA LEU A 66 12.11 26.86 -1.95
C LEU A 66 13.08 28.03 -2.17
N ALA A 67 13.75 28.50 -1.12
CA ALA A 67 14.76 29.56 -1.22
C ALA A 67 15.90 29.16 -2.17
N LEU A 68 16.47 27.97 -1.98
CA LEU A 68 17.52 27.45 -2.87
C LEU A 68 17.04 27.31 -4.32
N SER A 69 15.82 26.81 -4.53
CA SER A 69 15.27 26.67 -5.89
C SER A 69 15.12 28.02 -6.59
N ARG A 70 14.72 29.07 -5.86
CA ARG A 70 14.61 30.45 -6.37
C ARG A 70 15.96 31.10 -6.66
N GLU A 71 17.02 30.63 -6.04
CA GLU A 71 18.42 30.95 -6.38
C GLU A 71 18.94 30.12 -7.56
N GLU A 72 18.04 29.51 -8.35
CA GLU A 72 18.34 28.64 -9.49
C GLU A 72 19.16 27.39 -9.15
N LYS A 73 19.23 27.02 -7.86
CA LYS A 73 19.89 25.79 -7.42
C LYS A 73 19.07 24.56 -7.76
N ARG A 74 19.78 23.47 -8.03
CA ARG A 74 19.22 22.13 -8.19
C ARG A 74 19.14 21.47 -6.82
N VAL A 75 17.92 21.20 -6.36
CA VAL A 75 17.71 20.60 -5.05
C VAL A 75 17.15 19.20 -5.23
N ALA A 76 17.80 18.21 -4.60
CA ALA A 76 17.29 16.85 -4.52
C ALA A 76 16.68 16.58 -3.14
N VAL A 77 15.55 15.86 -3.11
CA VAL A 77 14.91 15.35 -1.89
C VAL A 77 14.86 13.83 -2.00
N VAL A 78 15.44 13.12 -1.04
CA VAL A 78 15.48 11.66 -0.98
C VAL A 78 14.86 11.18 0.33
N SER A 79 14.37 9.94 0.37
CA SER A 79 14.11 9.22 1.61
C SER A 79 15.22 8.20 1.88
N ASP A 80 15.25 7.66 3.09
CA ASP A 80 16.25 6.66 3.48
C ASP A 80 16.16 5.42 2.58
N ALA A 81 14.95 5.02 2.19
CA ALA A 81 14.74 3.91 1.27
C ALA A 81 13.48 4.10 0.41
N GLY A 82 13.60 3.88 -0.90
CA GLY A 82 12.46 3.86 -1.81
C GLY A 82 12.06 5.24 -2.29
N THR A 83 10.75 5.42 -2.48
CA THR A 83 10.21 6.63 -3.12
C THR A 83 9.82 7.66 -2.04
N PRO A 84 10.40 8.87 -2.05
CA PRO A 84 10.05 9.93 -1.09
C PRO A 84 8.53 10.16 -1.02
N VAL A 85 8.04 10.66 0.12
CA VAL A 85 6.61 10.96 0.39
C VAL A 85 5.75 9.72 0.65
N VAL A 86 6.11 8.55 0.13
CA VAL A 86 5.34 7.32 0.32
C VAL A 86 5.72 6.68 1.65
N SER A 87 4.88 6.86 2.67
CA SER A 87 5.17 6.45 4.06
C SER A 87 6.39 7.13 4.69
N ASP A 88 6.95 8.12 4.00
CA ASP A 88 8.10 8.91 4.39
C ASP A 88 7.73 10.41 4.49
N PRO A 89 8.53 11.24 5.18
CA PRO A 89 8.43 12.69 5.13
C PRO A 89 8.50 13.26 3.69
N GLY A 90 7.97 14.47 3.50
CA GLY A 90 8.14 15.26 2.27
C GLY A 90 6.84 15.73 1.62
N ASN A 91 5.68 15.30 2.11
CA ASN A 91 4.40 15.79 1.58
C ASN A 91 4.20 17.28 1.87
N VAL A 92 4.69 17.77 3.02
CA VAL A 92 4.63 19.21 3.34
C VAL A 92 5.50 19.99 2.35
N VAL A 93 6.68 19.47 2.00
CA VAL A 93 7.54 20.06 0.96
C VAL A 93 6.80 20.16 -0.37
N CYS A 94 6.15 19.08 -0.82
CA CYS A 94 5.37 19.09 -2.06
C CYS A 94 4.28 20.17 -2.07
N LYS A 95 3.57 20.35 -0.94
CA LYS A 95 2.51 21.36 -0.79
C LYS A 95 3.08 22.77 -0.86
N VAL A 96 4.12 23.07 -0.09
CA VAL A 96 4.76 24.39 -0.08
C VAL A 96 5.27 24.77 -1.48
N LEU A 97 5.93 23.85 -2.19
CA LEU A 97 6.39 24.09 -3.56
C LEU A 97 5.21 24.35 -4.51
N ARG A 98 4.14 23.55 -4.40
CA ARG A 98 2.94 23.71 -5.23
C ARG A 98 2.27 25.06 -5.01
N GLU A 99 2.09 25.47 -3.77
CA GLU A 99 1.47 26.74 -3.37
C GLU A 99 2.32 27.93 -3.81
N ALA A 100 3.64 27.80 -3.79
CA ALA A 100 4.57 28.83 -4.25
C ALA A 100 4.72 28.91 -5.78
N GLY A 101 4.07 28.00 -6.54
CA GLY A 101 4.24 27.91 -7.99
C GLY A 101 5.61 27.39 -8.43
N GLU A 102 6.37 26.78 -7.52
CA GLU A 102 7.71 26.28 -7.79
C GLU A 102 7.65 24.90 -8.46
N PRO A 103 8.27 24.71 -9.64
CA PRO A 103 8.24 23.42 -10.32
C PRO A 103 9.06 22.37 -9.58
N PHE A 104 8.48 21.17 -9.48
CA PHE A 104 9.16 19.98 -8.98
C PHE A 104 8.76 18.75 -9.78
N THR A 105 9.61 17.72 -9.75
CA THR A 105 9.37 16.44 -10.44
C THR A 105 9.88 15.26 -9.61
N LEU A 106 9.49 14.05 -10.02
CA LEU A 106 9.93 12.78 -9.45
C LEU A 106 10.90 12.07 -10.41
N ILE A 107 12.03 11.62 -9.87
CA ILE A 107 12.88 10.61 -10.48
C ILE A 107 12.42 9.25 -9.92
N PRO A 108 11.69 8.44 -10.74
CA PRO A 108 11.12 7.19 -10.29
C PRO A 108 12.22 6.17 -10.00
N GLY A 109 11.88 5.17 -9.20
CA GLY A 109 12.79 4.11 -8.79
C GLY A 109 12.08 3.09 -7.90
N ALA A 110 12.83 2.51 -6.96
CA ALA A 110 12.36 1.43 -6.12
C ALA A 110 11.17 1.84 -5.22
N SER A 111 10.25 0.90 -5.05
CA SER A 111 9.14 0.98 -4.10
C SER A 111 8.84 -0.42 -3.54
N ALA A 112 8.93 -0.56 -2.22
CA ALA A 112 8.81 -1.85 -1.55
C ALA A 112 7.44 -2.51 -1.79
N PHE A 113 6.34 -1.75 -1.69
CA PHE A 113 5.00 -2.32 -1.87
C PHE A 113 4.73 -2.80 -3.30
N VAL A 114 5.34 -2.17 -4.32
CA VAL A 114 5.19 -2.61 -5.72
C VAL A 114 5.91 -3.94 -5.93
N ALA A 115 7.14 -4.07 -5.42
CA ALA A 115 7.87 -5.32 -5.47
C ALA A 115 7.14 -6.44 -4.70
N ALA A 116 6.60 -6.12 -3.51
CA ALA A 116 5.83 -7.04 -2.71
C ALA A 116 4.55 -7.52 -3.41
N LEU A 117 3.82 -6.65 -4.11
CA LEU A 117 2.66 -7.05 -4.90
C LEU A 117 3.03 -8.12 -5.94
N VAL A 118 4.13 -7.92 -6.68
CA VAL A 118 4.64 -8.90 -7.65
C VAL A 118 5.01 -10.21 -6.96
N LEU A 119 5.78 -10.14 -5.87
CA LEU A 119 6.27 -11.31 -5.13
C LEU A 119 5.18 -12.07 -4.36
N SER A 120 4.04 -11.42 -4.07
CA SER A 120 2.92 -12.04 -3.38
C SER A 120 2.12 -13.01 -4.25
N ALA A 121 2.17 -12.83 -5.58
CA ALA A 121 1.31 -13.51 -6.55
C ALA A 121 -0.21 -13.34 -6.29
N LEU A 122 -0.63 -12.37 -5.48
CA LEU A 122 -2.04 -11.98 -5.33
C LEU A 122 -2.47 -11.05 -6.48
N PRO A 123 -3.80 -10.91 -6.74
CA PRO A 123 -4.29 -10.01 -7.78
C PRO A 123 -3.74 -8.59 -7.63
N ALA A 124 -3.20 -8.03 -8.70
CA ALA A 124 -2.56 -6.71 -8.71
C ALA A 124 -3.15 -5.75 -9.75
N ASP A 125 -4.30 -6.10 -10.35
CA ASP A 125 -5.06 -5.23 -11.27
C ASP A 125 -5.61 -4.00 -10.55
N ARG A 126 -6.06 -4.19 -9.31
CA ARG A 126 -6.52 -3.15 -8.39
C ARG A 126 -5.99 -3.45 -7.00
N PHE A 127 -5.50 -2.44 -6.32
CA PHE A 127 -5.04 -2.56 -4.94
C PHE A 127 -5.15 -1.24 -4.18
N ALA A 128 -5.14 -1.33 -2.86
CA ALA A 128 -5.00 -0.18 -1.97
C ALA A 128 -3.71 -0.30 -1.17
N PHE A 129 -2.86 0.73 -1.26
CA PHE A 129 -1.72 0.88 -0.36
C PHE A 129 -2.15 1.66 0.89
N ILE A 130 -1.99 1.03 2.06
CA ILE A 130 -2.43 1.58 3.35
C ILE A 130 -1.27 2.17 4.14
N GLY A 131 -0.04 1.69 3.90
CA GLY A 131 1.15 2.05 4.68
C GLY A 131 1.20 1.32 6.02
N PHE A 132 1.69 2.00 7.06
CA PHE A 132 1.80 1.44 8.41
C PHE A 132 0.49 1.56 9.19
N LEU A 133 0.16 0.53 9.97
CA LEU A 133 -0.97 0.58 10.89
C LEU A 133 -0.63 1.38 12.16
N PRO A 134 -1.61 2.09 12.76
CA PRO A 134 -1.41 2.76 14.04
C PRO A 134 -1.02 1.81 15.18
N ASP A 135 -0.23 2.26 16.13
CA ASP A 135 0.18 1.44 17.27
C ASP A 135 -0.97 1.09 18.21
N LYS A 136 -1.90 2.02 18.42
CA LYS A 136 -3.02 1.83 19.33
C LYS A 136 -4.06 0.92 18.71
N ALA A 137 -4.44 -0.13 19.42
CA ALA A 137 -5.40 -1.14 18.96
C ALA A 137 -6.73 -0.56 18.45
N GLY A 138 -7.29 0.45 19.15
CA GLY A 138 -8.53 1.10 18.74
C GLY A 138 -8.41 1.87 17.41
N GLU A 139 -7.33 2.64 17.25
CA GLU A 139 -7.06 3.39 16.01
C GLU A 139 -6.76 2.41 14.84
N LYS A 140 -6.01 1.35 15.11
CA LYS A 140 -5.73 0.27 14.15
C LYS A 140 -7.00 -0.40 13.65
N ARG A 141 -7.88 -0.84 14.56
CA ARG A 141 -9.17 -1.44 14.20
C ARG A 141 -10.02 -0.46 13.38
N ALA A 142 -10.08 0.81 13.79
CA ALA A 142 -10.83 1.84 13.05
C ALA A 142 -10.27 2.08 11.63
N VAL A 143 -8.97 1.94 11.41
CA VAL A 143 -8.35 1.97 10.07
C VAL A 143 -8.75 0.72 9.28
N LEU A 144 -8.56 -0.48 9.84
CA LEU A 144 -8.86 -1.74 9.16
C LEU A 144 -10.34 -1.84 8.73
N GLU A 145 -11.29 -1.45 9.59
CA GLU A 145 -12.73 -1.52 9.27
C GLU A 145 -13.10 -0.75 8.00
N LYS A 146 -12.39 0.33 7.65
CA LYS A 146 -12.62 1.09 6.41
C LYS A 146 -12.36 0.28 5.15
N TYR A 147 -11.49 -0.73 5.24
CA TYR A 147 -11.02 -1.54 4.12
C TYR A 147 -11.61 -2.96 4.14
N LYS A 148 -12.44 -3.27 5.14
CA LYS A 148 -13.01 -4.60 5.34
C LYS A 148 -13.80 -5.11 4.14
N ASP A 149 -14.54 -4.25 3.45
CA ASP A 149 -15.41 -4.68 2.37
C ASP A 149 -14.80 -4.48 0.97
N LEU A 150 -13.55 -4.04 0.88
CA LEU A 150 -12.90 -3.82 -0.42
C LEU A 150 -12.54 -5.13 -1.09
N ASP A 151 -13.01 -5.32 -2.32
CA ASP A 151 -12.80 -6.48 -3.20
C ASP A 151 -11.44 -6.50 -3.90
N MET A 152 -10.48 -5.70 -3.43
CA MET A 152 -9.16 -5.55 -4.05
C MET A 152 -8.04 -5.75 -3.03
N THR A 153 -6.87 -6.13 -3.53
CA THR A 153 -5.69 -6.42 -2.70
C THR A 153 -5.28 -5.23 -1.84
N LEU A 154 -4.89 -5.49 -0.60
CA LEU A 154 -4.46 -4.49 0.36
C LEU A 154 -2.96 -4.66 0.67
N ALA A 155 -2.19 -3.58 0.64
CA ALA A 155 -0.76 -3.58 0.93
C ALA A 155 -0.44 -2.74 2.16
N PHE A 156 0.26 -3.33 3.12
CA PHE A 156 0.65 -2.71 4.39
C PHE A 156 2.17 -2.82 4.57
N HIS A 157 2.80 -1.73 5.01
CA HIS A 157 4.14 -1.84 5.58
C HIS A 157 4.03 -2.28 7.03
N CYS A 158 4.96 -3.14 7.46
CA CYS A 158 4.95 -3.68 8.81
C CYS A 158 6.38 -3.85 9.34
N ALA A 159 6.62 -3.35 10.56
CA ALA A 159 7.87 -3.55 11.26
C ALA A 159 7.90 -4.96 11.88
N PRO A 160 9.08 -5.59 12.03
CA PRO A 160 9.18 -6.99 12.44
C PRO A 160 8.53 -7.26 13.81
N GLN A 161 8.66 -6.33 14.76
CA GLN A 161 8.04 -6.43 16.08
C GLN A 161 6.52 -6.32 16.08
N ASP A 162 5.93 -5.82 14.99
CA ASP A 162 4.50 -5.54 14.87
C ASP A 162 3.75 -6.61 14.08
N VAL A 163 4.45 -7.48 13.35
CA VAL A 163 3.85 -8.46 12.43
C VAL A 163 2.76 -9.29 13.08
N ASP A 164 3.04 -9.92 14.23
CA ASP A 164 2.07 -10.82 14.88
C ASP A 164 0.83 -10.05 15.36
N ARG A 165 1.04 -8.83 15.88
CA ARG A 165 -0.05 -7.94 16.33
C ARG A 165 -0.89 -7.43 15.16
N ASP A 166 -0.26 -7.10 14.04
CA ASP A 166 -0.92 -6.59 12.84
C ASP A 166 -1.72 -7.70 12.15
N VAL A 167 -1.12 -8.88 11.98
CA VAL A 167 -1.80 -10.05 11.41
C VAL A 167 -3.00 -10.47 12.27
N ALA A 168 -2.88 -10.47 13.60
CA ALA A 168 -4.00 -10.76 14.49
C ALA A 168 -5.14 -9.73 14.33
N ALA A 169 -4.82 -8.44 14.27
CA ALA A 169 -5.83 -7.39 14.06
C ALA A 169 -6.48 -7.49 12.67
N MET A 170 -5.70 -7.81 11.63
CA MET A 170 -6.23 -8.08 10.29
C MET A 170 -7.17 -9.28 10.29
N TYR A 171 -6.83 -10.38 10.96
CA TYR A 171 -7.71 -11.54 11.09
C TYR A 171 -9.03 -11.18 11.79
N GLU A 172 -8.97 -10.48 12.93
CA GLU A 172 -10.15 -10.04 13.67
C GLU A 172 -11.12 -9.21 12.81
N THR A 173 -10.60 -8.34 11.94
CA THR A 173 -11.43 -7.43 11.13
C THR A 173 -11.83 -8.03 9.77
N PHE A 174 -10.89 -8.67 9.07
CA PHE A 174 -11.04 -9.15 7.70
C PHE A 174 -11.52 -10.60 7.59
N GLY A 175 -11.42 -11.37 8.68
CA GLY A 175 -11.63 -12.82 8.66
C GLY A 175 -10.46 -13.58 8.04
N ASP A 176 -10.71 -14.83 7.64
CA ASP A 176 -9.66 -15.75 7.18
C ASP A 176 -9.29 -15.54 5.69
N ARG A 177 -8.62 -14.43 5.40
CA ARG A 177 -8.11 -14.13 4.06
C ARG A 177 -6.75 -14.76 3.81
N ARG A 178 -6.46 -14.99 2.53
CA ARG A 178 -5.08 -15.26 2.10
C ARG A 178 -4.25 -14.00 2.24
N ALA A 179 -3.01 -14.17 2.67
CA ALA A 179 -2.03 -13.12 2.75
C ALA A 179 -0.66 -13.62 2.30
N ALA A 180 0.23 -12.69 1.96
CA ALA A 180 1.63 -12.93 1.73
C ALA A 180 2.44 -11.94 2.55
N ALA A 181 3.47 -12.42 3.24
CA ALA A 181 4.46 -11.58 3.90
C ALA A 181 5.73 -11.61 3.06
N VAL A 182 6.08 -10.46 2.49
CA VAL A 182 7.30 -10.30 1.71
C VAL A 182 8.28 -9.52 2.57
N ARG A 183 9.47 -10.09 2.79
CA ARG A 183 10.48 -9.50 3.66
C ARG A 183 11.83 -9.37 2.98
N GLU A 184 12.61 -8.42 3.48
CA GLU A 184 14.01 -8.24 3.05
C GLU A 184 14.14 -8.09 1.52
N ILE A 185 13.17 -7.39 0.91
CA ILE A 185 13.06 -7.20 -0.54
C ILE A 185 14.37 -6.62 -1.08
N THR A 186 14.88 -7.25 -2.14
CA THR A 186 16.16 -7.00 -2.83
C THR A 186 17.42 -7.38 -2.04
N LYS A 187 17.32 -7.76 -0.76
CA LYS A 187 18.46 -8.14 0.09
C LYS A 187 18.78 -9.64 -0.06
N ILE A 188 19.84 -10.11 0.60
CA ILE A 188 20.32 -11.50 0.49
C ILE A 188 19.32 -12.56 0.99
N HIS A 189 18.41 -12.17 1.88
CA HIS A 189 17.39 -13.04 2.48
C HIS A 189 15.97 -12.68 2.03
N GLU A 190 15.82 -12.17 0.79
CA GLU A 190 14.50 -11.92 0.19
C GLU A 190 13.64 -13.19 0.25
N GLU A 191 12.44 -13.05 0.80
CA GLU A 191 11.51 -14.16 0.97
C GLU A 191 10.06 -13.67 0.84
N SER A 192 9.22 -14.50 0.22
CA SER A 192 7.78 -14.32 0.14
C SER A 192 7.10 -15.56 0.72
N VAL A 193 6.34 -15.38 1.80
CA VAL A 193 5.64 -16.45 2.50
C VAL A 193 4.14 -16.23 2.39
N GLY A 194 3.44 -17.13 1.69
CA GLY A 194 1.99 -17.18 1.67
C GLY A 194 1.44 -17.86 2.92
N PHE A 195 0.36 -17.34 3.49
CA PHE A 195 -0.29 -17.86 4.69
C PHE A 195 -1.77 -17.45 4.75
N ARG A 196 -2.52 -18.05 5.67
CA ARG A 196 -3.87 -17.58 6.02
C ARG A 196 -3.81 -16.71 7.27
N LEU A 197 -4.61 -15.63 7.30
CA LEU A 197 -4.65 -14.74 8.47
C LEU A 197 -5.01 -15.48 9.77
N SER A 198 -5.84 -16.53 9.72
CA SER A 198 -6.16 -17.35 10.89
C SER A 198 -4.99 -18.16 11.44
N GLU A 199 -3.99 -18.49 10.60
CA GLU A 199 -2.82 -19.29 10.97
C GLU A 199 -1.71 -18.42 11.56
N GLY A 200 -1.73 -17.12 11.28
CA GLY A 200 -0.61 -16.22 11.55
C GLY A 200 0.58 -16.45 10.61
N LEU A 201 1.54 -15.54 10.63
CA LEU A 201 2.79 -15.75 9.89
C LEU A 201 3.69 -16.72 10.69
N PRO A 202 4.21 -17.83 10.12
CA PRO A 202 5.14 -18.70 10.83
C PRO A 202 6.55 -18.10 10.95
N GLY A 203 7.38 -18.68 11.81
CA GLY A 203 8.82 -18.37 11.93
C GLY A 203 9.17 -17.07 12.64
N GLU A 204 10.47 -16.81 12.79
CA GLU A 204 11.01 -15.64 13.48
C GLU A 204 10.86 -14.35 12.64
N LYS A 205 10.39 -13.27 13.28
CA LYS A 205 10.18 -11.97 12.64
C LYS A 205 11.46 -11.14 12.70
N ARG A 206 12.13 -11.04 11.55
CA ARG A 206 13.30 -10.17 11.34
C ARG A 206 13.17 -9.41 10.03
N GLY A 207 13.85 -8.28 9.96
CA GLY A 207 13.86 -7.42 8.77
C GLY A 207 12.59 -6.60 8.61
N GLU A 208 12.41 -5.99 7.45
CA GLU A 208 11.24 -5.19 7.13
C GLU A 208 10.24 -6.00 6.30
N TYR A 209 8.94 -5.84 6.59
CA TYR A 209 7.88 -6.58 5.92
C TYR A 209 6.98 -5.65 5.11
N VAL A 210 6.52 -6.18 3.98
CA VAL A 210 5.28 -5.76 3.36
C VAL A 210 4.29 -6.91 3.46
N LEU A 211 3.14 -6.68 4.09
CA LEU A 211 2.03 -7.61 4.16
C LEU A 211 1.07 -7.30 3.02
N ILE A 212 0.85 -8.27 2.14
CA ILE A 212 -0.15 -8.21 1.07
C ILE A 212 -1.32 -9.10 1.47
N VAL A 213 -2.51 -8.53 1.55
CA VAL A 213 -3.73 -9.23 1.98
C VAL A 213 -4.73 -9.24 0.84
N GLU A 214 -5.35 -10.39 0.61
CA GLU A 214 -6.40 -10.55 -0.38
C GLU A 214 -7.60 -9.60 -0.12
N GLY A 215 -8.24 -9.18 -1.19
CA GLY A 215 -9.51 -8.46 -1.12
C GLY A 215 -10.62 -9.27 -0.45
N ALA A 216 -11.71 -8.60 -0.09
CA ALA A 216 -12.93 -9.27 0.35
C ALA A 216 -13.43 -10.17 -0.78
N GLY A 217 -13.74 -11.43 -0.45
CA GLY A 217 -14.52 -12.27 -1.35
C GLY A 217 -15.90 -11.65 -1.60
N GLU A 218 -16.59 -12.14 -2.62
CA GLU A 218 -17.99 -11.77 -2.82
C GLU A 218 -18.77 -12.03 -1.52
N LYS A 219 -19.40 -11.00 -0.97
CA LYS A 219 -20.28 -11.18 0.17
C LYS A 219 -21.39 -12.11 -0.26
N GLU A 220 -21.49 -13.28 0.37
CA GLU A 220 -22.68 -14.10 0.23
C GLU A 220 -23.89 -13.24 0.60
N ASN A 221 -24.80 -13.08 -0.36
CA ASN A 221 -26.06 -12.41 -0.10
C ASN A 221 -26.75 -13.21 1.02
N PRO A 222 -27.12 -12.61 2.17
CA PRO A 222 -27.74 -13.36 3.28
C PRO A 222 -28.99 -14.14 2.86
N LEU A 223 -29.67 -13.70 1.80
CA LEU A 223 -30.81 -14.40 1.21
C LEU A 223 -30.40 -15.73 0.56
N ASN A 224 -29.13 -15.96 0.27
CA ASN A 224 -28.60 -17.25 -0.18
C ASN A 224 -28.77 -18.33 0.89
N ALA A 225 -28.82 -17.95 2.18
CA ALA A 225 -29.11 -18.88 3.28
C ALA A 225 -30.59 -19.31 3.32
N LEU A 226 -31.50 -18.51 2.76
CA LEU A 226 -32.91 -18.91 2.62
C LEU A 226 -33.01 -20.05 1.61
N PRO A 227 -33.95 -21.00 1.77
CA PRO A 227 -34.32 -21.93 0.72
C PRO A 227 -34.58 -21.20 -0.61
N PRO A 228 -34.24 -21.78 -1.77
CA PRO A 228 -34.34 -21.10 -3.08
C PRO A 228 -35.71 -20.46 -3.33
N ARG A 229 -36.79 -21.14 -2.92
CA ARG A 229 -38.17 -20.66 -3.00
C ARG A 229 -38.40 -19.40 -2.15
N GLU A 230 -37.91 -19.39 -0.91
CA GLU A 230 -38.09 -18.29 0.04
C GLU A 230 -37.29 -17.05 -0.36
N HIS A 231 -36.10 -17.25 -0.95
CA HIS A 231 -35.33 -16.15 -1.53
C HIS A 231 -36.10 -15.50 -2.70
N VAL A 232 -36.67 -16.28 -3.62
CA VAL A 232 -37.48 -15.73 -4.71
C VAL A 232 -38.73 -15.01 -4.17
N LEU A 233 -39.42 -15.61 -3.20
CA LEU A 233 -40.58 -14.99 -2.52
C LEU A 233 -40.24 -13.67 -1.85
N TYR A 234 -39.11 -13.59 -1.16
CA TYR A 234 -38.64 -12.36 -0.51
C TYR A 234 -38.58 -11.15 -1.46
N TYR A 235 -38.25 -11.38 -2.74
CA TYR A 235 -38.25 -10.35 -3.76
C TYR A 235 -39.67 -10.06 -4.30
N ILE A 236 -40.49 -11.09 -4.50
CA ILE A 236 -41.88 -10.94 -4.94
C ILE A 236 -42.71 -10.15 -3.91
N GLU A 237 -42.56 -10.46 -2.62
CA GLU A 237 -43.24 -9.76 -1.52
C GLU A 237 -42.83 -8.28 -1.41
N ARG A 238 -41.69 -7.90 -1.99
CA ARG A 238 -41.23 -6.51 -2.12
C ARG A 238 -41.63 -5.85 -3.44
N GLY A 239 -42.52 -6.48 -4.21
CA GLY A 239 -43.11 -5.93 -5.42
C GLY A 239 -42.32 -6.20 -6.70
N MET A 240 -41.33 -7.11 -6.70
CA MET A 240 -40.71 -7.55 -7.96
C MET A 240 -41.60 -8.56 -8.69
N GLU A 241 -41.68 -8.41 -10.01
CA GLU A 241 -42.29 -9.40 -10.89
C GLU A 241 -41.57 -10.76 -10.79
N LYS A 242 -42.31 -11.86 -10.81
CA LYS A 242 -41.78 -13.24 -10.64
C LYS A 242 -40.56 -13.53 -11.51
N LYS A 243 -40.59 -13.09 -12.76
CA LYS A 243 -39.50 -13.30 -13.74
C LYS A 243 -38.22 -12.55 -13.34
N GLU A 244 -38.36 -11.37 -12.74
CA GLU A 244 -37.27 -10.51 -12.29
C GLU A 244 -36.72 -11.00 -10.94
N ALA A 245 -37.60 -11.37 -10.01
CA ALA A 245 -37.23 -12.00 -8.74
C ALA A 245 -36.39 -13.27 -8.95
N LEU A 246 -36.79 -14.14 -9.90
CA LEU A 246 -36.02 -15.33 -10.30
C LEU A 246 -34.63 -14.99 -10.85
N LYS A 247 -34.54 -13.97 -11.71
CA LYS A 247 -33.26 -13.53 -12.30
C LYS A 247 -32.34 -12.95 -11.24
N ARG A 248 -32.91 -12.19 -10.30
CA ARG A 248 -32.19 -11.55 -9.21
C ARG A 248 -31.65 -12.57 -8.21
N ALA A 249 -32.51 -13.46 -7.70
CA ALA A 249 -32.10 -14.56 -6.82
C ALA A 249 -31.05 -15.48 -7.46
N ALA A 250 -31.14 -15.73 -8.77
CA ALA A 250 -30.13 -16.52 -9.49
C ALA A 250 -28.76 -15.82 -9.54
N LYS A 251 -28.77 -14.52 -9.83
CA LYS A 251 -27.55 -13.70 -9.79
C LYS A 251 -26.95 -13.66 -8.38
N ASP A 252 -27.78 -13.43 -7.37
CA ASP A 252 -27.32 -13.35 -5.97
C ASP A 252 -26.73 -14.68 -5.46
N ARG A 253 -27.23 -15.81 -5.98
CA ARG A 253 -26.77 -17.17 -5.64
C ARG A 253 -25.66 -17.70 -6.55
N GLY A 254 -25.24 -16.96 -7.58
CA GLY A 254 -24.22 -17.42 -8.54
C GLY A 254 -24.63 -18.62 -9.40
N VAL A 255 -25.94 -18.89 -9.57
CA VAL A 255 -26.48 -20.02 -10.34
C VAL A 255 -27.26 -19.54 -11.57
N SER A 256 -27.55 -20.44 -12.52
CA SER A 256 -28.39 -20.09 -13.66
C SER A 256 -29.86 -19.95 -13.27
N LYS A 257 -30.61 -19.13 -14.02
CA LYS A 257 -32.06 -18.98 -13.82
C LYS A 257 -32.81 -20.32 -13.96
N SER A 258 -32.34 -21.20 -14.84
CA SER A 258 -32.94 -22.52 -15.08
C SER A 258 -32.87 -23.43 -13.85
N GLU A 259 -31.80 -23.31 -13.06
CA GLU A 259 -31.64 -24.07 -11.81
C GLU A 259 -32.60 -23.63 -10.71
N LEU A 260 -32.99 -22.35 -10.69
CA LEU A 260 -33.95 -21.80 -9.72
C LEU A 260 -35.42 -21.95 -10.14
N TYR A 261 -35.69 -22.17 -11.43
CA TYR A 261 -37.04 -22.22 -11.98
C TYR A 261 -37.95 -23.28 -11.32
N PRO A 262 -37.49 -24.53 -11.03
CA PRO A 262 -38.34 -25.55 -10.39
C PRO A 262 -38.86 -25.13 -9.02
N PHE A 263 -38.09 -24.34 -8.27
CA PHE A 263 -38.45 -23.89 -6.92
C PHE A 263 -39.47 -22.74 -6.91
N ALA A 264 -39.80 -22.19 -8.08
CA ALA A 264 -40.68 -21.04 -8.24
C ALA A 264 -41.90 -21.32 -9.13
N LEU A 265 -42.16 -22.58 -9.51
CA LEU A 265 -43.27 -22.92 -10.42
C LEU A 265 -44.62 -22.40 -9.91
N ASP A 266 -44.89 -22.57 -8.61
CA ASP A 266 -46.18 -22.27 -7.98
C ASP A 266 -46.19 -20.95 -7.17
N LEU A 267 -45.18 -20.09 -7.37
CA LEU A 267 -45.08 -18.75 -6.75
C LEU A 267 -45.85 -17.67 -7.50
#